data_AF-A0A0J8VI38-F1
#
_entry.id   AF-A0A0J8VI38-F1
#
_cell.length_a   1.000
_cell.length_b   1.000
_cell.length_c   1.000
_cell.angle_alpha   90.00
_cell.angle_beta   90.00
_cell.angle_gamma   90.00
#
_symmetry.space_group_name_H-M   'P 1'
#
loop_
_entity.id
_entity.type
_entity.pdbx_description
1 polymer ?
#
loop_
_entity_poly.entity_id
_entity_poly.type
_entity_poly.pdbx_seq_one_letter_code
_entity_poly.pdbx_strand_id
1 'polypeptide(L)'
;MDIVCIAIALVILIGAAITAMIYYRFYSNYDGQVQAIFNLLQRNAFVRAEDYGFYEHLGIAGFGFRMSLLNKILKGHRFQIAKGRWIEPQAKELILRNFDVTWVHTFYKLILVISFLFIIMMGMALIV
;
A
#
# COMPACT_ATOMS: atom_id res chain seq x y z
N MET A 1 22.87 16.78 25.85
CA MET A 1 22.03 15.65 25.44
C MET A 1 20.62 16.10 25.09
N ASP A 2 19.97 16.92 25.92
CA ASP A 2 18.54 17.27 25.73
C ASP A 2 18.20 17.95 24.39
N ILE A 3 19.02 18.92 23.94
CA ILE A 3 18.78 19.62 22.67
C ILE A 3 18.87 18.67 21.47
N VAL A 4 19.78 17.69 21.51
CA VAL A 4 19.96 16.71 20.42
C VAL A 4 18.77 15.74 20.38
N CYS A 5 18.34 15.23 21.54
CA CYS A 5 17.15 14.37 21.62
C CYS A 5 15.88 15.10 21.16
N ILE A 6 15.71 16.37 21.54
CA ILE A 6 14.59 17.22 21.10
C ILE A 6 14.64 17.42 19.57
N ALA A 7 15.82 17.70 19.02
CA ALA A 7 15.99 17.85 17.57
C ALA A 7 15.64 16.56 16.82
N ILE A 8 16.10 15.39 17.30
CA ILE A 8 15.76 14.08 16.72
C ILE A 8 14.25 13.84 16.79
N ALA A 9 13.61 14.09 17.93
CA ALA A 9 12.16 13.93 18.10
C ALA A 9 11.36 14.82 17.12
N LEU A 10 11.80 16.07 16.91
CA LEU A 10 11.16 16.97 15.94
C LEU A 10 11.30 16.47 14.51
N VAL A 11 12.47 15.96 14.11
CA VAL A 11 12.68 15.38 12.77
C VAL A 11 11.78 14.16 12.57
N ILE A 12 11.69 13.26 13.57
CA ILE A 12 10.79 12.10 13.52
C ILE A 12 9.34 12.57 13.33
N LEU A 13 8.88 13.55 14.12
CA LEU A 13 7.52 14.05 14.08
C LEU A 13 7.18 14.67 12.72
N ILE A 14 8.06 15.50 12.18
CA ILE A 14 7.89 16.14 10.87
C ILE A 14 7.88 15.06 9.76
N GLY A 15 8.80 14.10 9.81
CA GLY A 15 8.85 12.99 8.85
C GLY A 15 7.58 12.13 8.89
N ALA A 16 7.06 11.84 10.08
CA ALA A 16 5.81 11.12 10.26
C ALA A 16 4.61 11.91 9.69
N ALA A 17 4.54 13.23 9.94
CA ALA A 17 3.48 14.08 9.41
C ALA A 17 3.50 14.15 7.87
N ILE A 18 4.67 14.30 7.26
CA ILE A 18 4.83 14.29 5.80
C ILE A 18 4.42 12.93 5.22
N THR A 19 4.84 11.83 5.85
CA THR A 19 4.47 10.47 5.43
C THR A 19 2.97 10.26 5.49
N ALA A 20 2.32 10.67 6.59
CA ALA A 20 0.88 10.58 6.76
C ALA A 20 0.13 11.40 5.70
N MET A 21 0.60 12.62 5.39
CA MET A 21 0.03 13.47 4.34
C MET A 21 0.15 12.82 2.95
N ILE A 22 1.32 12.27 2.60
CA ILE A 22 1.53 11.57 1.32
C ILE A 22 0.61 10.35 1.24
N TYR A 23 0.56 9.52 2.29
CA TYR A 23 -0.30 8.35 2.33
C TYR A 23 -1.79 8.73 2.19
N TYR A 24 -2.24 9.76 2.92
CA TYR A 24 -3.59 10.29 2.80
C TYR A 24 -3.91 10.78 1.38
N ARG A 25 -2.96 11.44 0.72
CA ARG A 25 -3.13 11.89 -0.67
C ARG A 25 -3.32 10.72 -1.63
N PHE A 26 -2.56 9.63 -1.46
CA PHE A 26 -2.77 8.42 -2.25
C PHE A 26 -4.13 7.78 -1.96
N TYR A 27 -4.50 7.68 -0.69
CA TYR A 27 -5.82 7.20 -0.30
C TYR A 27 -6.94 8.03 -0.95
N SER A 28 -6.94 9.34 -0.76
CA SER A 28 -7.97 10.24 -1.29
C SER A 28 -8.08 10.21 -2.82
N ASN A 29 -6.96 10.05 -3.53
CA ASN A 29 -6.94 10.09 -4.99
C ASN A 29 -7.26 8.74 -5.64
N TYR A 30 -6.91 7.62 -5.00
CA TYR A 30 -6.92 6.31 -5.63
C TYR A 30 -7.81 5.27 -4.94
N ASP A 31 -8.34 5.52 -3.74
CA ASP A 31 -9.22 4.57 -3.05
C ASP A 31 -10.43 4.16 -3.90
N GLY A 32 -11.07 5.11 -4.58
CA GLY A 32 -12.17 4.82 -5.49
C GLY A 32 -11.76 3.92 -6.67
N GLN A 33 -10.55 4.11 -7.23
CA GLN A 33 -10.04 3.24 -8.29
C GLN A 33 -9.69 1.85 -7.76
N VAL A 34 -9.07 1.76 -6.57
CA VAL A 34 -8.76 0.50 -5.90
C VAL A 34 -10.05 -0.29 -5.63
N GLN A 35 -11.09 0.37 -5.12
CA GLN A 35 -12.41 -0.21 -4.92
C GLN A 35 -13.00 -0.72 -6.25
N ALA A 36 -12.94 0.08 -7.32
CA ALA A 36 -13.41 -0.33 -8.64
C ALA A 36 -12.65 -1.56 -9.18
N ILE A 37 -11.33 -1.64 -8.95
CA ILE A 37 -10.51 -2.80 -9.32
C ILE A 37 -10.95 -4.05 -8.58
N PHE A 38 -11.12 -3.99 -7.25
CA PHE A 38 -11.56 -5.15 -6.48
C PHE A 38 -12.99 -5.59 -6.82
N ASN A 39 -13.88 -4.64 -7.10
CA ASN A 39 -15.22 -4.92 -7.62
C ASN A 39 -15.16 -5.65 -8.99
N LEU A 40 -14.28 -5.21 -9.90
CA LEU A 40 -14.09 -5.89 -11.19
C LEU A 40 -13.57 -7.32 -11.01
N LEU A 41 -12.55 -7.50 -10.17
CA LEU A 41 -11.99 -8.82 -9.86
C LEU A 41 -13.03 -9.75 -9.23
N GLN A 42 -13.88 -9.22 -8.36
CA GLN A 42 -14.94 -9.99 -7.71
C GLN A 42 -16.01 -10.44 -8.72
N ARG A 43 -16.44 -9.55 -9.61
CA ARG A 43 -17.42 -9.88 -10.67
C ARG A 43 -16.91 -10.98 -11.62
N ASN A 44 -15.59 -11.07 -11.79
CA ASN A 44 -14.94 -12.08 -12.63
C ASN A 44 -14.43 -13.29 -11.82
N ALA A 45 -14.88 -13.46 -10.57
CA ALA A 45 -14.53 -14.59 -9.69
C ALA A 45 -13.03 -14.77 -9.38
N PHE A 46 -12.20 -13.74 -9.59
CA PHE A 46 -10.77 -13.76 -9.19
C PHE A 46 -10.59 -13.57 -7.68
N VAL A 47 -11.48 -12.80 -7.05
CA VAL A 47 -11.50 -12.56 -5.60
C VAL A 47 -12.92 -12.70 -5.06
N ARG A 48 -13.05 -12.93 -3.77
CA ARG A 48 -14.31 -12.88 -3.04
C ARG A 48 -14.34 -11.65 -2.11
N ALA A 49 -15.53 -11.22 -1.72
CA ALA A 49 -15.71 -10.14 -0.76
C ALA A 49 -14.98 -10.40 0.57
N GLU A 50 -14.90 -11.66 1.02
CA GLU A 50 -14.16 -12.05 2.22
C GLU A 50 -12.64 -11.81 2.13
N ASP A 51 -12.07 -11.80 0.92
CA ASP A 51 -10.61 -11.71 0.74
C ASP A 51 -10.07 -10.29 0.98
N TYR A 52 -10.91 -9.27 0.80
CA TYR A 52 -10.51 -7.86 0.90
C TYR A 52 -11.50 -6.98 1.66
N GLY A 53 -12.74 -7.44 1.86
CA GLY A 53 -13.84 -6.64 2.40
C GLY A 53 -13.58 -6.14 3.81
N PHE A 54 -12.96 -6.94 4.69
CA PHE A 54 -12.55 -6.45 6.01
C PHE A 54 -11.68 -5.18 5.92
N TYR A 55 -10.73 -5.17 4.98
CA TYR A 55 -9.82 -4.03 4.76
C TYR A 55 -10.47 -2.87 4.01
N GLU A 56 -11.53 -3.12 3.26
CA GLU A 56 -12.33 -2.06 2.66
C GLU A 56 -13.08 -1.25 3.72
N HIS A 57 -13.71 -1.92 4.69
CA HIS A 57 -14.46 -1.28 5.78
C HIS A 57 -13.57 -0.45 6.72
N LEU A 58 -12.27 -0.77 6.79
CA LEU A 58 -11.28 -0.01 7.57
C LEU A 58 -10.85 1.32 6.90
N GLY A 59 -11.32 1.62 5.69
CA GLY A 59 -11.00 2.85 4.96
C GLY A 59 -9.50 3.05 4.80
N ILE A 60 -8.99 4.17 5.30
CA ILE A 60 -7.57 4.55 5.20
C ILE A 60 -6.63 3.53 5.86
N ALA A 61 -7.05 2.92 6.98
CA ALA A 61 -6.24 1.93 7.69
C ALA A 61 -6.11 0.63 6.90
N GLY A 62 -7.14 0.25 6.12
CA GLY A 62 -7.11 -0.94 5.27
C GLY A 62 -6.64 -0.69 3.83
N PHE A 63 -6.44 0.57 3.42
CA PHE A 63 -5.93 0.91 2.09
C PHE A 63 -4.56 0.28 1.80
N GLY A 64 -3.64 0.28 2.77
CA GLY A 64 -2.31 -0.32 2.62
C GLY A 64 -2.36 -1.83 2.35
N PHE A 65 -3.29 -2.56 2.98
CA PHE A 65 -3.48 -3.98 2.69
C PHE A 65 -4.04 -4.21 1.29
N ARG A 66 -5.07 -3.44 0.91
CA ARG A 66 -5.65 -3.49 -0.44
C ARG A 66 -4.60 -3.19 -1.51
N MET A 67 -3.70 -2.23 -1.25
CA MET A 67 -2.54 -1.95 -2.10
C MET A 67 -1.55 -3.12 -2.17
N SER A 68 -1.27 -3.79 -1.05
CA SER A 68 -0.40 -4.97 -1.01
C SER A 68 -0.95 -6.10 -1.87
N LEU A 69 -2.25 -6.38 -1.74
CA LEU A 69 -2.91 -7.40 -2.54
C LEU A 69 -2.93 -7.01 -4.03
N LEU A 70 -3.27 -5.76 -4.35
CA LEU A 70 -3.23 -5.23 -5.72
C LEU A 70 -1.84 -5.38 -6.34
N ASN A 71 -0.79 -4.97 -5.64
CA ASN A 71 0.59 -5.12 -6.10
C ASN A 71 0.96 -6.59 -6.34
N LYS A 72 0.51 -7.49 -5.47
CA LYS A 72 0.74 -8.94 -5.63
C LYS A 72 0.06 -9.48 -6.89
N ILE A 73 -1.15 -9.03 -7.20
CA ILE A 73 -1.86 -9.37 -8.44
C ILE A 73 -1.12 -8.79 -9.66
N LEU A 74 -0.69 -7.53 -9.60
CA LEU A 74 0.00 -6.85 -10.70
C LEU A 74 1.38 -7.44 -11.02
N LYS A 75 2.02 -8.14 -10.08
CA LYS A 75 3.22 -8.95 -10.38
C LYS A 75 2.92 -10.05 -11.42
N GLY A 76 1.68 -10.53 -11.50
CA GLY A 76 1.23 -11.49 -12.51
C GLY A 76 1.70 -12.92 -12.25
N HIS A 77 2.19 -13.23 -11.05
CA HIS A 77 2.50 -14.59 -10.66
C HIS A 77 1.26 -15.26 -10.05
N ARG A 78 1.13 -16.56 -10.27
CA ARG A 78 0.12 -17.37 -9.61
C ARG A 78 0.40 -17.42 -8.11
N PHE A 79 -0.58 -17.08 -7.27
CA PHE A 79 -0.43 -17.18 -5.81
C PHE A 79 -1.72 -17.61 -5.13
N GLN A 80 -1.57 -18.26 -3.98
CA GLN A 80 -2.69 -18.70 -3.17
C GLN A 80 -3.23 -17.53 -2.33
N ILE A 81 -4.50 -17.20 -2.51
CA ILE A 81 -5.19 -16.17 -1.70
C ILE A 81 -5.87 -16.78 -0.48
N ALA A 82 -6.41 -17.99 -0.61
CA ALA A 82 -6.98 -18.78 0.47
C ALA A 82 -6.79 -20.28 0.18
N LYS A 83 -7.06 -21.15 1.16
CA LYS A 83 -6.91 -22.60 0.98
C LYS A 83 -7.70 -23.08 -0.24
N GLY A 84 -6.99 -23.69 -1.20
CA GLY A 84 -7.56 -24.15 -2.48
C GLY A 84 -7.96 -23.06 -3.48
N ARG A 85 -7.81 -21.77 -3.17
CA ARG A 85 -8.14 -20.65 -4.06
C ARG A 85 -6.89 -19.91 -4.50
N TRP A 86 -6.73 -19.78 -5.81
CA TRP A 86 -5.56 -19.19 -6.44
C TRP A 86 -5.98 -18.00 -7.28
N ILE A 87 -5.15 -16.97 -7.27
CA ILE A 87 -5.24 -15.90 -8.27
C ILE A 87 -4.35 -16.28 -9.44
N GLU A 88 -4.97 -16.40 -10.61
CA GLU A 88 -4.28 -16.68 -11.85
C GLU A 88 -3.75 -15.37 -12.49
N PRO A 89 -2.67 -15.45 -13.31
CA PRO A 89 -2.07 -14.29 -13.97
C PRO A 89 -3.05 -13.43 -14.79
N GLN A 90 -4.14 -14.04 -15.28
CA GLN A 90 -5.23 -13.39 -16.02
C GLN A 90 -5.86 -12.22 -15.25
N ALA A 91 -5.82 -12.25 -13.91
CA ALA A 91 -6.29 -11.15 -13.08
C ALA A 91 -5.51 -9.85 -13.36
N LYS A 92 -4.20 -9.94 -13.61
CA LYS A 92 -3.37 -8.79 -13.99
C LYS A 92 -3.82 -8.20 -15.32
N GLU A 93 -4.01 -9.05 -16.33
CA GLU A 93 -4.43 -8.62 -17.67
C GLU A 93 -5.78 -7.93 -17.63
N LEU A 94 -6.72 -8.46 -16.84
CA LEU A 94 -8.02 -7.86 -16.62
C LEU A 94 -7.90 -6.45 -16.00
N ILE A 95 -7.01 -6.25 -15.02
CA ILE A 95 -6.78 -4.92 -14.43
C ILE A 95 -6.18 -3.97 -15.47
N LEU A 96 -5.10 -4.37 -16.13
CA LEU A 96 -4.37 -3.52 -17.08
C LEU A 96 -5.21 -3.11 -18.30
N ARG A 97 -6.20 -3.93 -18.68
CA ARG A 97 -7.14 -3.60 -19.75
C ARG A 97 -8.16 -2.52 -19.36
N ASN A 98 -8.48 -2.38 -18.07
CA ASN A 98 -9.58 -1.53 -17.59
C ASN A 98 -9.11 -0.31 -16.79
N PHE A 99 -7.88 -0.32 -16.28
CA PHE A 99 -7.38 0.71 -15.36
C PHE A 99 -5.93 1.09 -15.66
N ASP A 100 -5.65 2.40 -15.59
CA ASP A 100 -4.28 2.89 -15.47
C ASP A 100 -3.82 2.76 -14.00
N VAL A 101 -2.87 1.85 -13.77
CA VAL A 101 -2.30 1.52 -12.46
C VAL A 101 -0.81 1.88 -12.35
N THR A 102 -0.30 2.75 -13.24
CA THR A 102 1.11 3.20 -13.22
C THR A 102 1.52 3.82 -11.88
N TRP A 103 0.58 4.48 -11.19
CA TRP A 103 0.78 5.09 -9.88
C TRP A 103 1.06 4.08 -8.75
N VAL A 104 0.70 2.80 -8.90
CA VAL A 104 0.97 1.77 -7.89
C VAL A 104 2.47 1.62 -7.67
N HIS A 105 3.25 1.67 -8.75
CA HIS A 105 4.71 1.61 -8.66
C HIS A 105 5.29 2.85 -7.95
N THR A 106 4.72 4.03 -8.22
CA THR A 106 5.08 5.28 -7.54
C THR A 106 4.78 5.21 -6.04
N PHE A 107 3.63 4.66 -5.64
CA PHE A 107 3.28 4.44 -4.24
C PHE A 107 4.35 3.59 -3.52
N TYR A 108 4.73 2.45 -4.09
CA TYR A 108 5.73 1.57 -3.47
C TYR A 108 7.14 2.16 -3.46
N LYS A 109 7.53 2.90 -4.50
CA LYS A 109 8.80 3.63 -4.52
C LYS A 109 8.86 4.65 -3.38
N LEU A 110 7.79 5.41 -3.16
CA LEU A 110 7.72 6.38 -2.07
C LEU A 110 7.76 5.71 -0.70
N ILE A 111 7.00 4.63 -0.51
CA ILE A 111 7.04 3.86 0.74
C ILE A 111 8.46 3.33 1.01
N LEU A 112 9.17 2.83 -0.02
CA LEU A 112 10.55 2.34 0.12
C LEU A 112 11.51 3.46 0.50
N VAL A 113 11.44 4.63 -0.17
CA VAL A 113 12.25 5.79 0.16
C VAL A 113 12.01 6.24 1.60
N ILE A 114 10.74 6.34 2.01
CA ILE A 114 10.36 6.71 3.39
C ILE A 114 10.90 5.68 4.38
N SER A 115 10.77 4.39 4.09
CA SER A 115 11.25 3.31 4.95
C SER A 115 12.77 3.34 5.10
N PHE A 116 13.48 3.60 4.01
CA PHE A 116 14.94 3.74 4.00
C PHE A 116 15.39 4.94 4.84
N LEU A 117 14.76 6.10 4.67
CA LEU A 117 15.03 7.29 5.49
C LEU A 117 14.74 7.04 6.97
N PHE A 118 13.66 6.32 7.28
CA PHE A 118 13.32 5.95 8.65
C PHE A 118 14.39 5.03 9.29
N ILE A 119 14.92 4.07 8.55
CA ILE A 119 16.01 3.19 9.02
C ILE A 119 17.29 3.99 9.32
N ILE A 120 17.67 4.92 8.44
CA ILE A 120 18.83 5.81 8.66
C ILE A 120 18.63 6.62 9.95
N MET A 121 17.45 7.21 10.11
CA MET A 121 17.12 8.00 11.29
C MET A 121 17.17 7.16 12.58
N MET A 122 16.66 5.94 12.55
CA MET A 122 16.73 5.01 13.69
C MET A 122 18.18 4.63 14.02
N GLY A 123 19.01 4.37 13.01
CA GLY A 123 20.44 4.11 13.19
C GLY A 123 21.17 5.29 13.85
N MET A 124 20.89 6.51 13.39
CA MET A 124 21.47 7.73 13.99
C MET A 124 21.02 7.91 15.45
N ALA A 125 19.75 7.65 15.74
CA ALA A 125 19.20 7.76 17.10
C ALA A 125 19.76 6.72 18.08
N LEU A 126 20.28 5.59 17.59
CA LEU A 126 20.91 4.55 18.42
C LEU A 126 22.41 4.83 18.70
N ILE A 127 23.03 5.72 17.93
CA ILE A 127 24.45 6.09 18.06
C ILE A 127 24.64 7.32 18.97
N VAL A 128 23.61 8.16 19.09
CA VAL A 128 23.57 9.36 19.95
C VAL A 128 23.15 8.99 21.37
#